data_AF-A0A925DNB9-F1
#
_entry.id   AF-A0A925DNB9-F1
#
_cell.length_a   1.000
_cell.length_b   1.000
_cell.length_c   1.000
_cell.angle_alpha   90.00
_cell.angle_beta   90.00
_cell.angle_gamma   90.00
#
_symmetry.space_group_name_H-M   'P 1'
#
loop_
_entity.id
_entity.type
_entity.pdbx_description
1 polymer ?
#
loop_
_entity_poly.entity_id
_entity_poly.type
_entity_poly.pdbx_seq_one_letter_code
_entity_poly.pdbx_strand_id
1 'polypeptide(L)'
;MKTLIYFFSGLIVFLLFSCGPNNFPKSGTVEQTKENYKFPESKGAVNDLENILSENEELQLNGLIDSFRNNIKSDVLLLTTDTIYYFDDIKNYMHVASKQWGRGHAINPYGITIAVSKKLYQARISTGDSIFAVIPDSLIGNILDEKMVPDFKKNYFFSGIKAGLRELGNELKKD
;
A
#
# COMPACT_ATOMS: atom_id res chain seq x y z
N MET A 1 30.78 4.27 55.71
CA MET A 1 29.94 3.83 56.85
C MET A 1 29.80 5.02 57.81
N LYS A 2 28.58 5.29 58.29
CA LYS A 2 28.14 6.39 59.19
C LYS A 2 27.89 7.73 58.46
N THR A 3 26.67 7.97 57.96
CA THR A 3 25.45 8.46 58.65
C THR A 3 25.65 9.87 59.21
N LEU A 4 25.16 10.86 58.46
CA LEU A 4 25.11 12.26 58.87
C LEU A 4 23.64 12.65 59.06
N ILE A 5 23.24 12.84 60.31
CA ILE A 5 21.98 13.47 60.71
C ILE A 5 22.39 14.68 61.54
N TYR A 6 22.04 15.89 61.12
CA TYR A 6 21.73 17.00 62.04
C TYR A 6 20.72 17.97 61.41
N PHE A 7 19.74 18.31 62.26
CA PHE A 7 18.57 19.17 62.11
C PHE A 7 18.91 20.66 61.92
N PHE A 8 18.09 21.38 61.16
CA PHE A 8 17.72 22.79 61.41
C PHE A 8 16.34 23.01 60.77
N SER A 9 15.24 22.88 61.51
CA SER A 9 14.56 24.01 62.15
C SER A 9 14.43 25.22 61.22
N GLY A 10 13.22 25.42 60.68
CA GLY A 10 12.93 26.59 59.86
C GLY A 10 11.56 26.52 59.20
N LEU A 11 10.53 26.83 59.97
CA LEU A 11 9.18 27.14 59.50
C LEU A 11 9.25 28.28 58.47
N ILE A 12 8.97 28.01 57.19
CA ILE A 12 8.64 29.05 56.19
C ILE A 12 7.27 28.72 55.59
N VAL A 13 6.36 29.64 55.84
CA VAL A 13 4.96 29.68 55.46
C VAL A 13 4.85 30.44 54.13
N PHE A 14 4.08 29.85 53.20
CA PHE A 14 3.46 30.46 52.00
C PHE A 14 4.34 31.01 50.88
N LEU A 15 4.16 30.44 49.67
CA LEU A 15 3.47 31.13 48.59
C LEU A 15 2.98 30.12 47.54
N LEU A 16 1.67 30.11 47.32
CA LEU A 16 0.98 29.36 46.28
C LEU A 16 1.41 29.90 44.91
N PHE A 17 2.40 29.27 44.28
CA PHE A 17 2.48 29.30 42.82
C PHE A 17 1.62 28.17 42.27
N SER A 18 0.39 28.56 41.90
CA SER A 18 -0.53 27.80 41.09
C SER A 18 0.15 27.44 39.75
N CYS A 19 0.81 26.29 39.70
CA CYS A 19 1.08 25.62 38.43
C CYS A 19 -0.17 24.81 38.08
N GLY A 20 -1.14 25.47 37.45
CA GLY A 20 -2.28 24.78 36.86
C GLY A 20 -1.76 23.75 35.85
N PRO A 21 -2.27 22.51 35.84
CA PRO A 21 -1.94 21.57 34.78
C PRO A 21 -2.50 22.14 33.48
N ASN A 22 -1.60 22.52 32.56
CA ASN A 22 -1.97 22.78 31.18
C ASN A 22 -2.45 21.47 30.58
N ASN A 23 -3.75 21.18 30.73
CA ASN A 23 -4.46 20.19 29.94
C ASN A 23 -4.56 20.73 28.51
N PHE A 24 -3.47 20.64 27.76
CA PHE A 24 -3.57 20.60 26.32
C PHE A 24 -4.27 19.28 25.98
N PRO A 25 -5.46 19.29 25.37
CA PRO A 25 -5.98 18.08 24.76
C PRO A 25 -4.96 17.68 23.68
N LYS A 26 -4.21 16.61 23.92
CA LYS A 26 -3.52 15.91 22.84
C LYS A 26 -4.64 15.48 21.90
N SER A 27 -4.76 16.18 20.77
CA SER A 27 -5.53 15.70 19.62
C SER A 27 -5.00 14.30 19.31
N GLY A 28 -5.79 13.29 19.64
CA GLY A 28 -5.37 11.91 19.52
C GLY A 28 -5.24 11.57 18.04
N THR A 29 -4.01 11.54 17.53
CA THR A 29 -3.72 10.71 16.37
C THR A 29 -3.89 9.27 16.82
N VAL A 30 -5.03 8.67 16.47
CA VAL A 30 -5.22 7.22 16.61
C VAL A 30 -4.18 6.57 15.71
N GLU A 31 -3.11 6.05 16.31
CA GLU A 31 -2.12 5.24 15.60
C GLU A 31 -2.82 3.97 15.12
N GLN A 32 -2.87 3.77 13.80
CA GLN A 32 -3.61 2.65 13.22
C GLN A 32 -2.88 1.34 13.54
N THR A 33 -3.48 0.53 14.42
CA THR A 33 -2.99 -0.81 14.76
C THR A 33 -3.52 -1.85 13.78
N LYS A 34 -2.86 -3.01 13.74
CA LYS A 34 -3.22 -4.15 12.89
C LYS A 34 -4.69 -4.59 13.01
N GLU A 35 -5.29 -4.41 14.18
CA GLU A 35 -6.66 -4.86 14.45
C GLU A 35 -7.74 -3.86 14.06
N ASN A 36 -7.39 -2.57 13.88
CA ASN A 36 -8.37 -1.51 13.62
C ASN A 36 -8.13 -0.75 12.32
N TYR A 37 -7.15 -1.17 11.52
CA TYR A 37 -6.94 -0.56 10.23
C TYR A 37 -8.04 -0.94 9.26
N LYS A 38 -8.61 0.10 8.64
CA LYS A 38 -9.62 -0.03 7.61
C LYS A 38 -9.07 0.60 6.33
N PHE A 39 -8.94 -0.20 5.28
CA PHE A 39 -8.65 0.36 3.96
C PHE A 39 -9.74 1.36 3.56
N PRO A 40 -9.39 2.43 2.82
CA PRO A 40 -10.36 3.28 2.17
C PRO A 40 -11.38 2.49 1.34
N GLU A 41 -12.51 3.11 1.05
CA GLU A 41 -13.46 2.51 0.11
C GLU A 41 -12.80 2.33 -1.25
N SER A 42 -13.06 1.17 -1.87
CA SER A 42 -12.51 0.86 -3.18
C SER A 42 -13.15 1.75 -4.24
N LYS A 43 -12.33 2.26 -5.16
CA LYS A 43 -12.76 2.90 -6.41
C LYS A 43 -12.93 1.89 -7.56
N GLY A 44 -12.83 0.59 -7.28
CA GLY A 44 -12.90 -0.47 -8.27
C GLY A 44 -11.54 -1.10 -8.55
N ALA A 45 -11.21 -1.29 -9.83
CA ALA A 45 -9.99 -2.01 -10.23
C ALA A 45 -8.71 -1.20 -9.98
N VAL A 46 -8.77 0.10 -10.19
CA VAL A 46 -7.67 1.03 -9.95
C VAL A 46 -7.96 1.83 -8.70
N ASN A 47 -7.02 1.81 -7.76
CA ASN A 47 -7.10 2.58 -6.50
C ASN A 47 -5.80 3.38 -6.38
N ASP A 48 -5.82 4.65 -6.78
CA ASP A 48 -4.67 5.55 -6.64
C ASP A 48 -4.70 6.24 -5.28
N LEU A 49 -4.08 5.66 -4.24
CA LEU A 49 -4.02 6.26 -2.90
C LEU A 49 -2.83 7.21 -2.73
N GLU A 50 -1.87 7.18 -3.65
CA GLU A 50 -0.70 8.08 -3.64
C GLU A 50 -0.88 9.33 -4.50
N ASN A 51 -1.97 9.42 -5.28
CA ASN A 51 -2.24 10.50 -6.24
C ASN A 51 -1.09 10.69 -7.24
N ILE A 52 -0.61 9.57 -7.80
CA ILE A 52 0.47 9.57 -8.82
C ILE A 52 -0.07 9.35 -10.23
N LEU A 53 -1.39 9.21 -10.38
CA LEU A 53 -2.12 9.10 -11.63
C LEU A 53 -3.12 10.27 -11.71
N SER A 54 -3.34 10.77 -12.92
CA SER A 54 -4.47 11.64 -13.22
C SER A 54 -5.76 10.84 -13.41
N GLU A 55 -6.92 11.49 -13.27
CA GLU A 55 -8.22 10.85 -13.49
C GLU A 55 -8.32 10.19 -14.88
N ASN A 56 -7.78 10.83 -15.93
CA ASN A 56 -7.77 10.27 -17.28
C ASN A 56 -6.87 9.04 -17.41
N GLU A 57 -5.78 8.98 -16.65
CA GLU A 57 -4.89 7.82 -16.59
C GLU A 57 -5.56 6.67 -15.83
N GLU A 58 -6.23 6.94 -14.71
CA GLU A 58 -7.06 5.97 -13.99
C GLU A 58 -8.15 5.39 -14.91
N LEU A 59 -8.86 6.23 -15.67
CA LEU A 59 -9.87 5.79 -16.62
C LEU A 59 -9.30 4.87 -17.72
N GLN A 60 -8.14 5.23 -18.29
CA GLN A 60 -7.48 4.40 -19.29
C GLN A 60 -7.01 3.05 -18.72
N LEU A 61 -6.49 3.04 -17.49
CA LEU A 61 -6.06 1.81 -16.83
C LEU A 61 -7.26 0.91 -16.49
N ASN A 62 -8.37 1.48 -16.01
CA ASN A 62 -9.61 0.74 -15.81
C ASN A 62 -10.09 0.08 -17.12
N GLY A 63 -10.11 0.81 -18.24
CA GLY A 63 -10.51 0.25 -19.54
C GLY A 63 -9.59 -0.88 -20.03
N LEU A 64 -8.28 -0.81 -19.72
CA LEU A 64 -7.35 -1.91 -20.00
C LEU A 64 -7.62 -3.12 -19.12
N ILE A 65 -7.87 -2.92 -17.83
CA ILE A 65 -8.19 -4.00 -16.89
C ILE A 65 -9.54 -4.65 -17.23
N ASP A 66 -10.54 -3.90 -17.67
CA ASP A 66 -11.81 -4.48 -18.12
C ASP A 66 -11.62 -5.38 -19.35
N SER A 67 -10.66 -5.04 -20.22
CA SER A 67 -10.29 -5.88 -21.36
C SER A 67 -9.63 -7.20 -20.92
N PHE A 68 -8.93 -7.24 -19.79
CA PHE A 68 -8.41 -8.48 -19.20
C PHE A 68 -9.55 -9.39 -18.74
N ARG A 69 -10.54 -8.82 -18.06
CA ARG A 69 -11.69 -9.55 -17.54
C ARG A 69 -12.48 -10.21 -18.66
N ASN A 70 -12.67 -9.48 -19.77
CA ASN A 70 -13.47 -9.95 -20.89
C ASN A 70 -12.74 -10.97 -21.77
N ASN A 71 -11.44 -10.79 -22.03
CA ASN A 71 -10.72 -11.61 -23.02
C ASN A 71 -9.97 -12.80 -22.41
N ILE A 72 -9.54 -12.69 -21.15
CA ILE A 72 -8.59 -13.63 -20.53
C ILE A 72 -9.14 -14.16 -19.20
N LYS A 73 -10.37 -13.77 -18.82
CA LYS A 73 -11.06 -14.16 -17.58
C LYS A 73 -10.25 -13.89 -16.30
N SER A 74 -9.31 -12.94 -16.38
CA SER A 74 -8.48 -12.54 -15.26
C SER A 74 -9.02 -11.26 -14.63
N ASP A 75 -8.98 -11.21 -13.29
CA ASP A 75 -9.38 -10.04 -12.53
C ASP A 75 -8.15 -9.33 -11.96
N VAL A 76 -7.95 -8.06 -12.32
CA VAL A 76 -6.79 -7.29 -11.89
C VAL A 76 -7.21 -6.25 -10.85
N LEU A 77 -6.44 -6.17 -9.76
CA LEU A 77 -6.48 -5.07 -8.80
C LEU A 77 -5.16 -4.29 -8.87
N LEU A 78 -5.23 -3.00 -9.17
CA LEU A 78 -4.11 -2.06 -9.15
C LEU A 78 -4.26 -1.12 -7.96
N LEU A 79 -3.20 -1.03 -7.16
CA LEU A 79 -3.11 -0.14 -6.00
C LEU A 79 -1.83 0.68 -6.09
N THR A 80 -1.95 2.00 -6.02
CA THR A 80 -0.83 2.87 -5.67
C THR A 80 -0.94 3.24 -4.19
N THR A 81 0.17 3.33 -3.47
CA THR A 81 0.13 3.70 -2.05
C THR A 81 1.44 4.30 -1.60
N ASP A 82 1.36 5.27 -0.69
CA ASP A 82 2.52 5.97 -0.16
C ASP A 82 3.05 5.34 1.15
N THR A 83 2.32 4.36 1.69
CA THR A 83 2.62 3.66 2.95
C THR A 83 2.01 2.26 2.95
N ILE A 84 2.62 1.37 3.73
CA ILE A 84 2.06 0.05 4.06
C ILE A 84 1.66 -0.04 5.54
N TYR A 85 1.54 1.10 6.22
CA TYR A 85 1.12 1.19 7.62
C TYR A 85 1.91 0.25 8.56
N TYR A 86 1.23 -0.67 9.25
CA TYR A 86 1.82 -1.64 10.17
C TYR A 86 2.19 -2.98 9.50
N PHE A 87 2.00 -3.10 8.18
CA PHE A 87 2.31 -4.33 7.47
C PHE A 87 3.82 -4.46 7.26
N ASP A 88 4.33 -5.69 7.36
CA ASP A 88 5.76 -5.96 7.22
C ASP A 88 6.27 -5.77 5.78
N ASP A 89 5.39 -5.98 4.79
CA ASP A 89 5.71 -5.84 3.39
C ASP A 89 4.49 -5.46 2.53
N ILE A 90 4.76 -4.96 1.32
CA ILE A 90 3.73 -4.55 0.36
C ILE A 90 2.90 -5.72 -0.18
N LYS A 91 3.43 -6.96 -0.13
CA LYS A 91 2.71 -8.17 -0.58
C LYS A 91 1.55 -8.46 0.36
N ASN A 92 1.80 -8.46 1.66
CA ASN A 92 0.81 -8.70 2.71
C ASN A 92 -0.22 -7.57 2.75
N TYR A 93 0.23 -6.32 2.61
CA TYR A 93 -0.67 -5.18 2.45
C TYR A 93 -1.63 -5.39 1.27
N MET A 94 -1.10 -5.70 0.09
CA MET A 94 -1.90 -5.93 -1.11
C MET A 94 -2.82 -7.15 -0.99
N HIS A 95 -2.37 -8.22 -0.33
CA HIS A 95 -3.18 -9.41 -0.08
C HIS A 95 -4.42 -9.10 0.77
N VAL A 96 -4.26 -8.33 1.85
CA VAL A 96 -5.40 -7.94 2.69
C VAL A 96 -6.30 -6.94 1.97
N ALA A 97 -5.73 -5.99 1.23
CA ALA A 97 -6.50 -5.07 0.38
C ALA A 97 -7.38 -5.84 -0.62
N SER A 98 -6.80 -6.82 -1.33
CA SER A 98 -7.50 -7.70 -2.25
C SER A 98 -8.67 -8.45 -1.62
N LYS A 99 -8.49 -8.96 -0.40
CA LYS A 99 -9.58 -9.62 0.33
C LYS A 99 -10.69 -8.64 0.70
N GLN A 100 -10.33 -7.48 1.24
CA GLN A 100 -11.31 -6.48 1.68
C GLN A 100 -12.12 -5.92 0.50
N TRP A 101 -11.48 -5.67 -0.63
CA TRP A 101 -12.14 -5.13 -1.82
C TRP A 101 -12.72 -6.20 -2.74
N GLY A 102 -12.57 -7.48 -2.40
CA GLY A 102 -13.13 -8.60 -3.16
C GLY A 102 -12.61 -8.68 -4.59
N ARG A 103 -11.33 -8.36 -4.83
CA ARG A 103 -10.70 -8.29 -6.15
C ARG A 103 -9.25 -8.77 -6.15
N GLY A 104 -8.82 -9.41 -7.24
CA GLY A 104 -7.43 -9.82 -7.45
C GLY A 104 -7.08 -11.20 -6.89
N HIS A 105 -5.78 -11.49 -6.77
CA HIS A 105 -5.28 -12.86 -6.58
C HIS A 105 -5.73 -13.53 -5.27
N ALA A 106 -6.01 -12.77 -4.21
CA ALA A 106 -6.35 -13.33 -2.91
C ALA A 106 -7.74 -14.00 -2.87
N ILE A 107 -8.61 -13.70 -3.84
CA ILE A 107 -10.00 -14.19 -3.92
C ILE A 107 -10.34 -14.86 -5.24
N ASN A 108 -9.47 -14.72 -6.26
CA ASN A 108 -9.66 -15.30 -7.58
C ASN A 108 -8.38 -16.06 -7.99
N PRO A 109 -8.44 -17.36 -8.32
CA PRO A 109 -7.28 -18.09 -8.81
C PRO A 109 -6.74 -17.55 -10.15
N TYR A 110 -7.56 -16.83 -10.91
CA TYR A 110 -7.20 -16.05 -12.09
C TYR A 110 -6.96 -14.57 -11.78
N GLY A 111 -6.74 -14.21 -10.51
CA GLY A 111 -6.55 -12.84 -10.09
C GLY A 111 -5.10 -12.38 -10.23
N ILE A 112 -4.92 -11.09 -10.53
CA ILE A 112 -3.62 -10.41 -10.52
C ILE A 112 -3.74 -9.21 -9.59
N THR A 113 -2.70 -8.94 -8.84
CA THR A 113 -2.54 -7.70 -8.09
C THR A 113 -1.27 -6.98 -8.53
N ILE A 114 -1.38 -5.68 -8.72
CA ILE A 114 -0.26 -4.79 -9.02
C ILE A 114 -0.22 -3.73 -7.92
N ALA A 115 0.87 -3.68 -7.17
CA ALA A 115 1.12 -2.66 -6.17
C ALA A 115 2.28 -1.78 -6.63
N VAL A 116 2.10 -0.45 -6.56
CA VAL A 116 3.13 0.54 -6.90
C VAL A 116 3.21 1.55 -5.77
N SER A 117 4.43 1.90 -5.36
CA SER A 117 4.68 2.95 -4.39
C SER A 117 5.86 3.79 -4.84
N LYS A 118 5.60 5.06 -5.12
CA LYS A 118 6.65 6.04 -5.40
C LYS A 118 7.45 6.32 -4.13
N LYS A 119 6.77 6.54 -3.00
CA LYS A 119 7.38 6.88 -1.71
C LYS A 119 8.22 5.75 -1.12
N LEU A 120 7.80 4.50 -1.29
CA LEU A 120 8.56 3.34 -0.81
C LEU A 120 9.57 2.81 -1.85
N TYR A 121 9.57 3.35 -3.07
CA TYR A 121 10.35 2.84 -4.21
C TYR A 121 10.13 1.34 -4.45
N GLN A 122 8.88 0.89 -4.35
CA GLN A 122 8.51 -0.51 -4.49
C GLN A 122 7.46 -0.69 -5.57
N ALA A 123 7.62 -1.74 -6.38
CA ALA A 123 6.59 -2.23 -7.28
C ALA A 123 6.53 -3.75 -7.16
N ARG A 124 5.32 -4.30 -7.19
CA ARG A 124 5.10 -5.73 -7.07
C ARG A 124 3.93 -6.16 -7.94
N ILE A 125 4.09 -7.28 -8.63
CA ILE A 125 2.99 -8.03 -9.22
C ILE A 125 2.85 -9.33 -8.42
N SER A 126 1.62 -9.79 -8.20
CA SER A 126 1.35 -11.11 -7.64
C SER A 126 0.14 -11.71 -8.34
N THR A 127 0.21 -13.01 -8.59
CA THR A 127 -0.77 -13.75 -9.40
C THR A 127 -1.40 -14.86 -8.57
N GLY A 128 -2.63 -15.22 -8.92
CA GLY A 128 -3.30 -16.39 -8.35
C GLY A 128 -2.72 -17.69 -8.92
N ASP A 129 -3.01 -18.80 -8.25
CA ASP A 129 -2.41 -20.10 -8.55
C ASP A 129 -2.62 -20.56 -10.01
N SER A 130 -3.78 -20.24 -10.62
CA SER A 130 -4.05 -20.63 -12.01
C SER A 130 -3.29 -19.80 -13.03
N ILE A 131 -2.92 -18.55 -12.70
CA ILE A 131 -2.08 -17.72 -13.57
C ILE A 131 -0.62 -18.09 -13.46
N PHE A 132 -0.16 -18.54 -12.29
CA PHE A 132 1.24 -18.90 -12.08
C PHE A 132 1.76 -19.97 -13.05
N ALA A 133 0.88 -20.88 -13.49
CA ALA A 133 1.23 -21.90 -14.49
C ALA A 133 1.63 -21.29 -15.85
N VAL A 134 1.07 -20.13 -16.19
CA VAL A 134 1.30 -19.39 -17.45
C VAL A 134 2.40 -18.34 -17.27
N ILE A 135 2.35 -17.61 -16.16
CA ILE A 135 3.25 -16.52 -15.84
C ILE A 135 3.97 -16.84 -14.53
N PRO A 136 5.15 -17.47 -14.60
CA PRO A 136 5.96 -17.74 -13.42
C PRO A 136 6.60 -16.46 -12.87
N ASP A 137 7.09 -16.52 -11.63
CA ASP A 137 7.72 -15.40 -10.93
C ASP A 137 8.90 -14.77 -11.71
N SER A 138 9.66 -15.58 -12.46
CA SER A 138 10.75 -15.07 -13.30
C SER A 138 10.26 -14.15 -14.42
N LEU A 139 9.13 -14.48 -15.04
CA LEU A 139 8.51 -13.67 -16.07
C LEU A 139 7.92 -12.38 -15.49
N ILE A 140 7.32 -12.46 -14.29
CA ILE A 140 6.89 -11.28 -13.53
C ILE A 140 8.06 -10.34 -13.25
N GLY A 141 9.20 -10.89 -12.79
CA GLY A 141 10.42 -10.12 -12.58
C GLY A 141 10.87 -9.39 -13.83
N ASN A 142 10.91 -10.09 -14.97
CA ASN A 142 11.27 -9.49 -16.26
C ASN A 142 10.28 -8.39 -16.69
N ILE A 143 8.98 -8.59 -16.51
CA ILE A 143 7.96 -7.56 -16.82
C ILE A 143 8.21 -6.30 -15.98
N LEU A 144 8.47 -6.46 -14.68
CA LEU A 144 8.79 -5.33 -13.80
C LEU A 144 10.07 -4.62 -14.27
N ASP A 145 11.16 -5.36 -14.43
CA ASP A 145 12.49 -4.80 -14.69
C ASP A 145 12.61 -4.16 -16.09
N GLU A 146 11.97 -4.74 -17.10
CA GLU A 146 12.08 -4.30 -18.48
C GLU A 146 10.96 -3.35 -18.92
N LYS A 147 9.74 -3.50 -18.39
CA LYS A 147 8.56 -2.74 -18.88
C LYS A 147 8.11 -1.66 -17.93
N MET A 148 8.26 -1.84 -16.61
CA MET A 148 7.67 -0.94 -15.62
C MET A 148 8.72 -0.03 -14.96
N VAL A 149 9.76 -0.61 -14.37
CA VAL A 149 10.80 0.08 -13.61
C VAL A 149 11.53 1.19 -14.40
N PRO A 150 11.85 1.04 -15.70
CA PRO A 150 12.53 2.10 -16.46
C PRO A 150 11.72 3.40 -16.53
N ASP A 151 10.40 3.30 -16.60
CA ASP A 151 9.49 4.44 -16.61
C ASP A 151 9.27 5.00 -15.20
N PHE A 152 9.18 4.14 -14.19
CA PHE A 152 9.09 4.57 -12.78
C PHE A 152 10.29 5.40 -12.34
N LYS A 153 11.50 5.03 -12.79
CA LYS A 153 12.73 5.82 -12.56
C LYS A 153 12.67 7.24 -13.14
N LYS A 154 11.78 7.48 -14.11
CA LYS A 154 11.55 8.80 -14.74
C LYS A 154 10.28 9.49 -14.23
N ASN A 155 9.64 8.95 -13.19
CA ASN A 155 8.32 9.35 -12.69
C ASN A 155 7.16 9.17 -13.69
N TYR A 156 7.32 8.31 -14.71
CA TYR A 156 6.27 8.00 -15.68
C TYR A 156 5.44 6.78 -15.23
N PHE A 157 4.76 6.90 -14.10
CA PHE A 157 4.03 5.78 -13.47
C PHE A 157 2.92 5.21 -14.35
N PHE A 158 2.10 6.06 -14.96
CA PHE A 158 1.08 5.60 -15.89
C PHE A 158 1.67 4.80 -17.05
N SER A 159 2.73 5.30 -17.69
CA SER A 159 3.39 4.62 -18.81
C SER A 159 3.91 3.24 -18.41
N GLY A 160 4.62 3.15 -17.28
CA GLY A 160 5.15 1.90 -16.78
C GLY A 160 4.04 0.89 -16.43
N ILE A 161 2.99 1.31 -15.72
CA ILE A 161 1.85 0.45 -15.38
C ILE A 161 1.15 -0.04 -16.64
N LYS A 162 0.89 0.86 -17.60
CA LYS A 162 0.25 0.54 -18.88
C LYS A 162 1.08 -0.44 -19.71
N ALA A 163 2.40 -0.29 -19.72
CA ALA A 163 3.31 -1.21 -20.39
C ALA A 163 3.30 -2.60 -19.73
N GLY A 164 3.38 -2.66 -18.40
CA GLY A 164 3.28 -3.91 -17.65
C GLY A 164 1.95 -4.64 -17.86
N LEU A 165 0.83 -3.93 -17.81
CA LEU A 165 -0.48 -4.49 -18.13
C LEU A 165 -0.53 -5.01 -19.57
N ARG A 166 0.03 -4.31 -20.55
CA ARG A 166 0.04 -4.83 -21.93
C ARG A 166 0.86 -6.11 -22.06
N GLU A 167 2.01 -6.16 -21.42
CA GLU A 167 2.86 -7.35 -21.46
C GLU A 167 2.20 -8.55 -20.78
N LEU A 168 1.62 -8.37 -19.58
CA LEU A 168 0.82 -9.41 -18.92
C LEU A 168 -0.29 -9.94 -19.84
N GLY A 169 -0.98 -9.05 -20.56
CA GLY A 169 -2.06 -9.42 -21.45
C GLY A 169 -1.59 -10.15 -22.71
N ASN A 170 -0.34 -9.91 -23.14
CA ASN A 170 0.28 -10.65 -24.24
C ASN A 170 0.70 -12.04 -23.78
N GLU A 171 1.31 -12.17 -22.60
CA GLU A 171 1.75 -13.45 -22.05
C GLU A 171 0.57 -14.39 -21.80
N LEU A 172 -0.53 -13.89 -21.21
CA LEU A 172 -1.72 -14.72 -20.96
C LEU A 172 -2.50 -15.13 -22.22
N LYS A 173 -2.23 -14.52 -23.38
CA LYS A 173 -2.88 -14.87 -24.66
C LYS A 173 -2.15 -15.97 -25.42
N LYS A 174 -0.94 -16.35 -24.98
CA LYS A 174 -0.12 -17.37 -25.66
C LYS A 174 -0.58 -18.79 -25.38
N ASP A 175 -1.40 -18.97 -24.34
CA ASP A 175 -2.05 -20.24 -23.94
C ASP A 175 -3.48 -20.33 -24.46
#